data_AF-A0A6N9GVR1-F1
#
_entry.id   AF-A0A6N9GVR1-F1
#
_cell.length_a   1.000
_cell.length_b   1.000
_cell.length_c   1.000
_cell.angle_alpha   90.00
_cell.angle_beta   90.00
_cell.angle_gamma   90.00
#
_symmetry.space_group_name_H-M   'P 1'
#
loop_
_entity.id
_entity.type
_entity.pdbx_description
1 polymer ?
#
loop_
_entity_poly.entity_id
_entity_poly.type
_entity_poly.pdbx_seq_one_letter_code
_entity_poly.pdbx_strand_id
1 'polypeptide(L)'
;MNAKNKHLSVKSRKILDLISKGHSYEQILLIDDAVTYFDIFDAANEALELDGKDGNDYHDRLAEIRNRHPRAYEKWTNDEEAELDRLFTADPNIERIAERLQRQPSAIRSRLRTLGLLQT
;
A
#
# COMPACT_ATOMS: atom_id res chain seq x y z
N MET A 1 -10.09 -8.17 -35.10
CA MET A 1 -9.74 -7.43 -33.87
C MET A 1 -10.34 -8.19 -32.70
N ASN A 2 -9.56 -9.03 -32.00
CA ASN A 2 -10.04 -9.72 -30.81
C ASN A 2 -9.87 -8.78 -29.62
N ALA A 3 -10.95 -8.15 -29.19
CA ALA A 3 -11.01 -7.59 -27.84
C ALA A 3 -10.82 -8.79 -26.90
N LYS A 4 -9.62 -8.95 -26.36
CA LYS A 4 -9.37 -9.93 -25.29
C LYS A 4 -10.41 -9.60 -24.23
N ASN A 5 -11.32 -10.54 -23.92
CA ASN A 5 -12.22 -10.38 -22.78
C ASN A 5 -11.35 -10.22 -21.54
N LYS A 6 -11.08 -8.97 -21.16
CA LYS A 6 -10.44 -8.64 -19.92
C LYS A 6 -11.51 -8.83 -18.84
N HIS A 7 -11.19 -9.59 -17.82
CA HIS A 7 -12.08 -9.81 -16.68
C HIS A 7 -11.30 -9.53 -15.42
N LEU A 8 -11.97 -8.98 -14.42
CA LEU A 8 -11.39 -8.82 -13.09
C LEU A 8 -11.05 -10.20 -12.49
N SER A 9 -9.86 -10.31 -11.92
CA SER A 9 -9.43 -11.46 -11.14
C SER A 9 -10.37 -11.68 -9.96
N VAL A 10 -10.41 -12.90 -9.43
CA VAL A 10 -11.26 -13.24 -8.27
C VAL A 10 -10.87 -12.36 -7.06
N LYS A 11 -9.57 -12.13 -6.87
CA LYS A 11 -9.06 -11.29 -5.78
C LYS A 11 -9.49 -9.83 -5.98
N SER A 12 -9.33 -9.29 -7.18
CA SER A 12 -9.73 -7.91 -7.50
C SER A 12 -11.23 -7.68 -7.33
N ARG A 13 -12.08 -8.64 -7.74
CA ARG A 13 -13.53 -8.58 -7.49
C ARG A 13 -13.87 -8.53 -6.00
N LYS A 14 -13.23 -9.36 -5.18
CA LYS A 14 -13.43 -9.37 -3.73
C LYS A 14 -13.04 -8.02 -3.11
N ILE A 15 -11.89 -7.48 -3.50
CA ILE A 15 -11.41 -6.19 -2.98
C ILE A 15 -12.35 -5.06 -3.38
N LEU A 16 -12.73 -4.97 -4.65
CA LEU A 16 -13.65 -3.93 -5.14
C LEU A 16 -15.04 -4.03 -4.48
N ASP A 17 -15.51 -5.25 -4.20
CA ASP A 17 -16.74 -5.47 -3.43
C ASP A 17 -16.63 -4.91 -1.99
N LEU A 18 -15.52 -5.17 -1.29
CA LEU A 18 -15.28 -4.60 0.05
C LEU A 18 -15.21 -3.06 0.03
N ILE A 19 -14.52 -2.48 -0.97
CA ILE A 19 -14.47 -1.03 -1.17
C ILE A 19 -15.88 -0.48 -1.41
N SER A 20 -16.69 -1.14 -2.24
CA SER A 20 -18.07 -0.72 -2.52
C SER A 20 -18.97 -0.73 -1.27
N LYS A 21 -18.62 -1.57 -0.29
CA LYS A 21 -19.27 -1.65 1.03
C LYS A 21 -18.71 -0.64 2.04
N GLY A 22 -17.84 0.28 1.60
CA GLY A 22 -17.30 1.36 2.42
C GLY A 22 -16.13 0.97 3.32
N HIS A 23 -15.47 -0.17 3.07
CA HIS A 23 -14.31 -0.56 3.86
C HIS A 23 -13.10 0.30 3.52
N SER A 24 -12.38 0.77 4.54
CA SER A 24 -11.08 1.40 4.37
C SER A 24 -10.02 0.38 3.94
N TYR A 25 -8.90 0.86 3.42
CA TYR A 25 -7.80 -0.03 3.02
C TYR A 25 -7.25 -0.81 4.21
N GLU A 26 -7.13 -0.17 5.37
CA GLU A 26 -6.71 -0.82 6.61
C GLU A 26 -7.67 -1.96 7.00
N GLN A 27 -8.98 -1.74 6.88
CA GLN A 27 -9.98 -2.79 7.17
C GLN A 27 -9.87 -3.96 6.19
N ILE A 28 -9.65 -3.68 4.89
CA ILE A 28 -9.47 -4.72 3.88
C ILE A 28 -8.24 -5.58 4.18
N LEU A 29 -7.13 -4.96 4.60
CA LEU A 29 -5.89 -5.66 4.95
C LEU A 29 -6.02 -6.54 6.21
N LEU A 30 -6.96 -6.22 7.10
CA LEU A 30 -7.26 -7.00 8.31
C LEU A 30 -8.23 -8.16 8.04
N ILE A 31 -9.08 -8.07 7.01
CA ILE A 31 -10.05 -9.11 6.66
C ILE A 31 -9.38 -10.32 6.03
N ASP A 32 -8.33 -10.10 5.24
CA ASP A 32 -7.67 -11.15 4.49
C ASP A 32 -6.15 -10.97 4.55
N ASP A 33 -5.49 -11.90 5.23
CA ASP A 33 -4.05 -11.79 5.43
C ASP A 33 -3.23 -11.93 4.14
N ALA A 34 -3.80 -12.55 3.12
CA ALA A 34 -3.21 -12.69 1.80
C ALA A 34 -3.45 -11.46 0.89
N VAL A 35 -4.20 -10.47 1.37
CA VAL A 35 -4.35 -9.17 0.70
C VAL A 35 -3.29 -8.22 1.23
N THR A 36 -2.57 -7.63 0.28
CA THR A 36 -1.62 -6.56 0.48
C THR A 36 -2.18 -5.27 -0.09
N TYR A 37 -1.54 -4.15 0.24
CA TYR A 37 -1.91 -2.87 -0.36
C TYR A 37 -1.77 -2.89 -1.89
N PHE A 38 -0.83 -3.70 -2.41
CA PHE A 38 -0.64 -3.86 -3.85
C PHE A 38 -1.85 -4.49 -4.53
N ASP A 39 -2.46 -5.50 -3.91
CA ASP A 39 -3.65 -6.13 -4.47
C ASP A 39 -4.82 -5.14 -4.58
N ILE A 40 -4.89 -4.15 -3.68
CA ILE A 40 -5.89 -3.08 -3.76
C ILE A 40 -5.67 -2.20 -4.98
N PHE A 41 -4.43 -1.83 -5.25
CA PHE A 41 -4.10 -1.06 -6.44
C PHE A 41 -4.27 -1.86 -7.72
N ASP A 42 -3.83 -3.12 -7.74
CA ASP A 42 -4.01 -4.02 -8.88
C ASP A 42 -5.49 -4.18 -9.21
N ALA A 43 -6.36 -4.28 -8.20
CA ALA A 43 -7.79 -4.29 -8.39
C ALA A 43 -8.33 -3.03 -9.09
N ALA A 44 -7.81 -1.85 -8.72
CA ALA A 44 -8.18 -0.59 -9.37
C ALA A 44 -7.65 -0.52 -10.82
N ASN A 45 -6.43 -0.97 -11.09
CA ASN A 45 -5.86 -0.98 -12.44
C ASN A 45 -6.59 -1.96 -13.35
N GLU A 46 -6.87 -3.17 -12.88
CA GLU A 46 -7.66 -4.14 -13.63
C GLU A 46 -9.02 -3.54 -14.01
N ALA A 47 -9.64 -2.75 -13.13
CA ALA A 47 -10.88 -2.05 -13.45
C ALA A 47 -10.71 -0.92 -14.48
N LEU A 48 -9.65 -0.12 -14.39
CA LEU A 48 -9.35 0.94 -15.37
C LEU A 48 -9.02 0.37 -16.76
N GLU A 49 -8.36 -0.79 -16.81
CA GLU A 49 -8.06 -1.47 -18.05
C GLU A 49 -9.31 -1.97 -18.79
N LEU A 50 -10.41 -2.24 -18.08
CA LEU A 50 -11.70 -2.55 -18.70
C LEU A 50 -12.33 -1.33 -19.39
N ASP A 51 -12.05 -0.13 -18.86
CA ASP A 51 -12.51 1.15 -19.42
C ASP A 51 -11.62 1.63 -20.58
N GLY A 52 -10.64 0.82 -21.00
CA GLY A 52 -9.72 1.14 -22.08
C GLY A 52 -8.69 2.23 -21.74
N LYS A 53 -8.52 2.55 -20.44
CA LYS A 53 -7.45 3.44 -19.97
C LYS A 53 -6.16 2.65 -19.81
N ASP A 54 -5.05 3.23 -20.26
CA ASP A 54 -3.73 2.60 -20.13
C ASP A 54 -3.30 2.57 -18.66
N GLY A 55 -3.35 1.37 -18.05
CA GLY A 55 -2.82 1.11 -16.71
C GLY A 55 -1.29 1.11 -16.62
N ASN A 56 -0.59 1.38 -17.74
CA ASN A 56 0.87 1.23 -17.84
C ASN A 56 1.64 2.27 -16.99
N ASP A 57 1.14 3.51 -16.89
CA ASP A 57 1.73 4.58 -16.07
C ASP A 57 1.79 4.20 -14.58
N TYR A 58 0.85 3.38 -14.10
CA TYR A 58 0.87 2.90 -12.72
C TYR A 58 1.96 1.85 -12.46
N HIS A 59 2.08 0.83 -13.32
CA HIS A 59 3.07 -0.23 -13.14
C HIS A 59 4.50 0.34 -13.15
N ASP A 60 4.76 1.32 -14.01
CA ASP A 60 6.04 2.03 -14.08
C ASP A 60 6.31 2.82 -12.78
N ARG A 61 5.33 3.61 -12.31
CA ARG A 61 5.45 4.32 -11.01
C ARG A 61 5.64 3.37 -9.83
N LEU A 62 4.98 2.22 -9.84
CA LEU A 62 5.10 1.23 -8.78
C LEU A 62 6.51 0.63 -8.75
N ALA A 63 7.05 0.30 -9.91
CA ALA A 63 8.42 -0.19 -10.04
C ALA A 63 9.43 0.83 -9.50
N GLU A 64 9.25 2.11 -9.82
CA GLU A 64 10.07 3.18 -9.26
C GLU A 64 9.97 3.29 -7.73
N ILE A 65 8.76 3.15 -7.18
CA ILE A 65 8.54 3.20 -5.73
C ILE A 65 9.25 2.04 -5.03
N ARG A 66 9.13 0.81 -5.55
CA ARG A 66 9.81 -0.36 -4.97
C ARG A 66 11.32 -0.28 -5.13
N ASN A 67 11.81 0.32 -6.22
CA ASN A 67 13.24 0.57 -6.40
C ASN A 67 13.79 1.54 -5.34
N ARG A 68 13.04 2.60 -5.02
CA ARG A 68 13.44 3.59 -4.00
C ARG A 68 13.21 3.12 -2.57
N HIS A 69 12.15 2.36 -2.34
CA HIS A 69 11.73 1.87 -1.03
C HIS A 69 11.37 0.39 -1.14
N PRO A 70 12.35 -0.52 -1.00
CA PRO A 70 12.16 -1.96 -1.18
C PRO A 70 10.99 -2.53 -0.39
N ARG A 71 10.70 -1.97 0.79
CA ARG A 71 9.66 -2.42 1.71
C ARG A 71 8.38 -1.57 1.65
N ALA A 72 8.23 -0.76 0.60
CA ALA A 72 7.00 0.00 0.38
C ALA A 72 5.78 -0.93 0.39
N TYR A 73 4.73 -0.51 1.10
CA TYR A 73 3.45 -1.21 1.20
C TYR A 73 3.47 -2.63 1.79
N GLU A 74 4.62 -3.13 2.27
CA GLU A 74 4.64 -4.35 3.10
C GLU A 74 3.78 -4.15 4.37
N LYS A 75 3.27 -5.23 4.94
CA LYS A 75 2.65 -5.16 6.27
C LYS A 75 3.71 -4.75 7.29
N TRP A 76 3.32 -3.96 8.29
CA TRP A 76 4.19 -3.63 9.41
C TRP A 76 4.23 -4.81 10.37
N THR A 77 5.42 -5.20 10.81
CA THR A 77 5.58 -6.18 11.88
C THR A 77 5.69 -5.50 13.24
N ASN A 78 5.40 -6.24 14.32
CA ASN A 78 5.58 -5.73 15.69
C ASN A 78 7.03 -5.29 15.95
N ASP A 79 8.00 -6.01 15.39
CA ASP A 79 9.42 -5.67 15.52
C ASP A 79 9.77 -4.37 14.79
N GLU A 80 9.18 -4.13 13.61
CA GLU A 80 9.33 -2.86 12.90
C GLU A 80 8.68 -1.70 13.63
N GLU A 81 7.50 -1.90 14.22
CA GLU A 81 6.84 -0.86 15.02
C GLU A 81 7.67 -0.51 16.27
N ALA A 82 8.27 -1.51 16.93
CA ALA A 82 9.16 -1.28 18.07
C ALA A 82 10.44 -0.52 17.66
N GLU A 83 11.04 -0.84 16.50
CA GLU A 83 12.19 -0.08 15.99
C GLU A 83 11.77 1.32 15.53
N LEU A 84 10.60 1.50 14.93
CA LEU A 84 10.07 2.81 14.56
C LEU A 84 9.93 3.72 15.79
N ASP A 85 9.30 3.23 16.86
CA ASP A 85 9.15 3.98 18.11
C ASP A 85 10.51 4.37 18.71
N ARG A 86 11.44 3.40 18.77
CA ARG A 86 12.80 3.64 19.28
C ARG A 86 13.54 4.69 18.44
N LEU A 87 13.48 4.59 17.11
CA LEU A 87 14.14 5.54 16.20
C LEU A 87 13.53 6.94 16.30
N PHE A 88 12.20 7.04 16.30
CA PHE A 88 11.51 8.33 16.38
C PHE A 88 11.75 9.03 17.72
N THR A 89 11.78 8.28 18.82
CA THR A 89 12.10 8.81 20.15
C THR A 89 13.56 9.31 20.23
N ALA A 90 14.49 8.68 19.51
CA ALA A 90 15.89 9.07 19.50
C ALA A 90 16.20 10.26 18.56
N ASP A 91 15.65 10.25 17.35
CA ASP A 91 15.77 11.31 16.33
C ASP A 91 14.48 11.35 15.50
N PRO A 92 13.61 12.38 15.66
CA PRO A 92 12.31 12.45 14.98
C PRO A 92 12.40 12.79 13.49
N ASN A 93 13.57 12.64 12.85
CA ASN A 93 13.77 12.87 11.43
C ASN A 93 13.13 11.73 10.58
N ILE A 94 11.95 12.00 10.03
CA ILE A 94 11.13 11.05 9.26
C ILE A 94 11.89 10.51 8.04
N GLU A 95 12.67 11.34 7.36
CA GLU A 95 13.39 10.97 6.15
C GLU A 95 14.50 9.95 6.47
N ARG A 96 15.25 10.15 7.55
CA ARG A 96 16.27 9.19 8.01
C ARG A 96 15.65 7.87 8.50
N ILE A 97 14.51 7.95 9.20
CA ILE A 97 13.77 6.76 9.63
C ILE A 97 13.28 5.97 8.41
N ALA A 98 12.76 6.66 7.40
CA ALA A 98 12.28 6.06 6.17
C ALA A 98 13.41 5.32 5.41
N GLU A 99 14.59 5.93 5.31
CA GLU A 99 15.79 5.29 4.75
C GLU A 99 16.18 4.03 5.53
N ARG A 100 16.24 4.13 6.87
CA ARG A 100 16.66 3.03 7.74
C ARG A 100 15.70 1.84 7.72
N LEU A 101 14.40 2.10 7.70
CA LEU A 101 13.38 1.06 7.61
C LEU A 101 13.10 0.63 6.16
N GLN A 102 13.73 1.28 5.17
CA GLN A 102 13.51 1.08 3.73
C GLN A 102 12.04 1.24 3.31
N ARG A 103 11.36 2.18 3.97
CA ARG A 103 9.94 2.50 3.82
C ARG A 103 9.76 3.90 3.24
N GLN A 104 8.58 4.20 2.71
CA GLN A 104 8.27 5.56 2.28
C GLN A 104 8.05 6.51 3.47
N PRO A 105 8.47 7.79 3.40
CA PRO A 105 8.22 8.78 4.46
C PRO A 105 6.74 8.95 4.81
N SER A 106 5.85 8.86 3.82
CA SER A 106 4.40 8.88 4.03
C SER A 106 3.91 7.70 4.88
N ALA A 107 4.46 6.50 4.66
CA ALA A 107 4.17 5.31 5.45
C ALA A 107 4.63 5.46 6.90
N ILE A 108 5.81 6.07 7.11
CA ILE A 108 6.32 6.41 8.46
C ILE A 108 5.34 7.36 9.17
N ARG A 109 4.98 8.49 8.54
CA ARG A 109 4.03 9.47 9.12
C ARG A 109 2.68 8.83 9.46
N SER A 110 2.16 8.00 8.55
CA SER A 110 0.90 7.30 8.78
C SER A 110 0.99 6.37 9.98
N ARG A 111 2.06 5.57 10.05
CA ARG A 111 2.26 4.61 11.14
C ARG A 111 2.46 5.30 12.49
N LEU A 112 3.23 6.38 12.55
CA LEU A 112 3.41 7.17 13.78
C LEU A 112 2.08 7.74 14.29
N ARG A 113 1.17 8.17 13.40
CA ARG A 113 -0.18 8.58 13.79
C ARG A 113 -1.00 7.40 14.33
N THR A 114 -0.93 6.23 13.70
CA THR A 114 -1.59 5.01 14.20
C THR A 114 -1.10 4.61 15.59
N LEU A 115 0.21 4.79 15.86
CA LEU A 115 0.82 4.52 17.17
C LEU A 115 0.59 5.65 18.19
N GLY A 116 -0.02 6.77 17.80
CA GLY A 116 -0.24 7.93 18.67
C GLY A 116 1.02 8.76 18.97
N LEU A 117 2.12 8.52 18.25
CA LEU A 117 3.41 9.19 18.43
C LEU A 117 3.53 10.52 17.69
N LEU A 118 2.66 10.76 16.70
CA LEU A 118 2.60 12.00 15.93
C LEU A 118 1.16 12.50 15.88
N GLN A 119 0.93 13.77 16.25
CA GLN A 119 -0.37 14.43 16.11
C GLN A 119 -0.46 15.23 14.80
N THR A 120 -1.70 15.55 14.41
CA THR A 120 -2.02 16.26 13.16
C THR A 120 -1.89 17.76 13.35
#